data_AF-A0A1E3TLP1-F1
#
_entry.id   AF-A0A1E3TLP1-F1
#
_cell.length_a   1.000
_cell.length_b   1.000
_cell.length_c   1.000
_cell.angle_alpha   90.00
_cell.angle_beta   90.00
_cell.angle_gamma   90.00
#
_symmetry.space_group_name_H-M   'P 1'
#
loop_
_entity.id
_entity.type
_entity.pdbx_description
1 polymer ?
#
loop_
_entity_poly.entity_id
_entity_poly.type
_entity_poly.pdbx_seq_one_letter_code
_entity_poly.pdbx_strand_id
1 'polypeptide(L)'
;MPSQPAPHDGESSVIVSLSEAAIHMHVAAIDALPSAQDATFHQRADVVLAGMRKLRAALTEAAGRSRSSPSVIMALSDVRRRYDQLMSRVAAAPGSSLGQQLYAARIHAKLSTQEVANGTGLRPELLDDLEAGEIPTHEEAAKVKNLLAVLSDVAADFATIDDRRVSVS
;
A
#
# COMPACT_ATOMS: atom_id res chain seq x y z
N MET A 1 -30.91 -8.06 34.53
CA MET A 1 -30.28 -9.06 33.65
C MET A 1 -29.01 -8.43 33.10
N PRO A 2 -27.81 -8.96 33.39
CA PRO A 2 -26.60 -8.46 32.75
C PRO A 2 -26.64 -8.87 31.28
N SER A 3 -26.50 -7.90 30.38
CA SER A 3 -26.43 -8.13 28.93
C SER A 3 -25.19 -8.96 28.63
N GLN A 4 -25.38 -10.19 28.17
CA GLN A 4 -24.31 -11.02 27.66
C GLN A 4 -23.73 -10.34 26.41
N PRO A 5 -22.39 -10.16 26.29
CA PRO A 5 -21.81 -9.56 25.10
C PRO A 5 -22.23 -10.38 23.89
N ALA A 6 -22.65 -9.70 22.82
CA ALA A 6 -23.10 -10.38 21.62
C ALA A 6 -21.93 -11.21 21.06
N PRO A 7 -22.17 -12.41 20.49
CA PRO A 7 -21.11 -13.29 19.99
C PRO A 7 -20.07 -12.60 19.08
N HIS A 8 -20.49 -11.59 18.30
CA HIS A 8 -19.61 -10.83 17.40
C HIS A 8 -18.68 -9.82 18.09
N ASP A 9 -18.95 -9.41 19.33
CA ASP A 9 -18.06 -8.50 20.06
C ASP A 9 -16.77 -9.22 20.45
N GLY A 10 -16.87 -10.50 20.82
CA GLY A 10 -15.72 -11.35 21.14
C GLY A 10 -14.85 -11.64 19.91
N GLU A 11 -15.47 -11.99 18.78
CA GLU A 11 -14.78 -12.21 17.51
C GLU A 11 -14.03 -10.95 17.04
N SER A 12 -14.67 -9.79 17.15
CA SER A 12 -14.05 -8.49 16.84
C SER A 12 -12.85 -8.20 17.75
N SER A 13 -12.97 -8.45 19.06
CA SER A 13 -11.88 -8.24 20.01
C SER A 13 -10.66 -9.13 19.73
N VAL A 14 -10.88 -10.39 19.36
CA VAL A 14 -9.80 -11.33 19.00
C VAL A 14 -9.12 -10.89 17.70
N ILE A 15 -9.89 -10.53 16.67
CA ILE A 15 -9.35 -10.03 15.40
C ILE A 15 -8.49 -8.79 15.64
N VAL A 16 -8.96 -7.84 16.46
CA VAL A 16 -8.21 -6.63 16.79
C VAL A 16 -6.93 -6.97 17.54
N SER A 17 -7.00 -7.78 18.60
CA SER A 17 -5.81 -8.15 19.39
C SER A 17 -4.74 -8.85 18.55
N LEU A 18 -5.17 -9.78 17.68
CA LEU A 18 -4.27 -10.47 16.75
C LEU A 18 -3.70 -9.50 15.69
N SER A 19 -4.52 -8.57 15.21
CA SER A 19 -4.08 -7.56 14.25
C SER A 19 -3.07 -6.60 14.87
N GLU A 20 -3.26 -6.16 16.11
CA GLU A 20 -2.32 -5.33 16.86
C GLU A 20 -0.97 -6.03 17.04
N ALA A 21 -0.98 -7.32 17.43
CA ALA A 21 0.23 -8.12 17.51
C ALA A 21 0.93 -8.24 16.15
N ALA A 22 0.18 -8.53 15.07
CA ALA A 22 0.72 -8.61 13.73
C ALA A 22 1.29 -7.26 13.24
N ILE A 23 0.61 -6.15 13.53
CA ILE A 23 1.10 -4.80 13.26
C ILE A 23 2.43 -4.59 13.98
N HIS A 24 2.51 -4.85 15.29
CA HIS A 24 3.76 -4.69 16.05
C HIS A 24 4.91 -5.53 15.48
N MET A 25 4.64 -6.79 15.09
CA MET A 25 5.63 -7.64 14.43
C MET A 25 6.10 -7.05 13.09
N HIS A 26 5.18 -6.52 12.28
CA HIS A 26 5.53 -5.88 11.01
C HIS A 26 6.30 -4.58 11.21
N VAL A 27 5.99 -3.79 12.24
CA VAL A 27 6.77 -2.59 12.58
C VAL A 27 8.20 -2.97 12.91
N ALA A 28 8.40 -3.95 13.79
CA ALA A 28 9.74 -4.43 14.12
C ALA A 28 10.47 -4.98 12.87
N ALA A 29 9.76 -5.65 11.96
CA ALA A 29 10.34 -6.14 10.71
C ALA A 29 10.73 -5.00 9.75
N ILE A 30 9.91 -3.94 9.64
CA ILE A 30 10.20 -2.74 8.84
C ILE A 30 11.44 -2.01 9.40
N ASP A 31 11.50 -1.87 10.73
CA ASP A 31 12.60 -1.20 11.41
C ASP A 31 13.91 -2.01 11.30
N ALA A 32 13.81 -3.33 11.20
CA ALA A 32 14.93 -4.24 10.95
C ALA A 32 15.35 -4.35 9.47
N LEU A 33 14.65 -3.68 8.55
CA LEU A 33 15.06 -3.68 7.14
C LEU A 33 16.42 -2.99 6.99
N PRO A 34 17.32 -3.56 6.17
CA PRO A 34 18.63 -2.97 5.95
C PRO A 34 18.51 -1.64 5.19
N SER A 35 19.65 -0.99 4.98
CA SER A 35 19.74 0.19 4.11
C SER A 35 19.21 -0.12 2.72
N ALA A 36 18.60 0.87 2.05
CA ALA A 36 18.08 0.71 0.68
C ALA A 36 19.17 0.39 -0.37
N GLN A 37 20.45 0.60 -0.03
CA GLN A 37 21.58 0.22 -0.89
C GLN A 37 22.09 -1.20 -0.63
N ASP A 38 21.57 -1.88 0.40
CA ASP A 38 21.92 -3.26 0.69
C ASP A 38 21.30 -4.21 -0.35
N ALA A 39 22.09 -5.15 -0.88
CA ALA A 39 21.63 -6.09 -1.90
C ALA A 39 20.45 -6.98 -1.43
N THR A 40 20.28 -7.15 -0.12
CA THR A 40 19.20 -7.94 0.48
C THR A 40 17.94 -7.12 0.78
N PHE A 41 17.98 -5.79 0.59
CA PHE A 41 16.88 -4.88 0.93
C PHE A 41 15.57 -5.29 0.24
N HIS A 42 15.57 -5.39 -1.08
CA HIS A 42 14.36 -5.72 -1.86
C HIS A 42 13.78 -7.07 -1.45
N GLN A 43 14.63 -8.10 -1.37
CA GLN A 43 14.20 -9.44 -0.96
C GLN A 43 13.51 -9.43 0.42
N ARG A 44 14.09 -8.71 1.39
CA ARG A 44 13.50 -8.62 2.74
C ARG A 44 12.23 -7.77 2.75
N ALA A 45 12.22 -6.67 2.02
CA ALA A 45 11.07 -5.78 1.93
C ALA A 45 9.87 -6.49 1.28
N ASP A 46 10.09 -7.29 0.24
CA ASP A 46 9.03 -8.06 -0.45
C ASP A 46 8.38 -9.08 0.49
N VAL A 47 9.15 -9.75 1.35
CA VAL A 47 8.61 -10.67 2.37
C VAL A 47 7.70 -9.92 3.35
N VAL A 48 8.13 -8.74 3.81
CA VAL A 48 7.32 -7.91 4.72
C VAL A 48 6.06 -7.41 4.01
N LEU A 49 6.18 -6.89 2.79
CA LEU A 49 5.07 -6.42 1.97
C LEU A 49 4.02 -7.51 1.71
N ALA A 50 4.47 -8.73 1.39
CA ALA A 50 3.59 -9.88 1.19
C ALA A 50 2.80 -10.22 2.47
N GLY A 51 3.46 -10.21 3.64
CA GLY A 51 2.81 -10.40 4.92
C GLY A 51 1.77 -9.31 5.23
N MET A 52 2.14 -8.05 5.04
CA MET A 52 1.25 -6.91 5.25
C MET A 52 0.04 -6.93 4.29
N ARG A 53 0.22 -7.40 3.05
CA ARG A 53 -0.88 -7.54 2.07
C ARG A 53 -1.92 -8.56 2.54
N LYS A 54 -1.47 -9.69 3.10
CA LYS A 54 -2.36 -10.70 3.70
C LYS A 54 -3.12 -10.12 4.89
N LEU A 55 -2.45 -9.40 5.78
CA LEU A 55 -3.08 -8.73 6.91
C LEU A 55 -4.12 -7.69 6.47
N ARG A 56 -3.78 -6.87 5.46
CA ARG A 56 -4.68 -5.88 4.86
C ARG A 56 -5.93 -6.54 4.26
N ALA A 57 -5.78 -7.66 3.58
CA ALA A 57 -6.90 -8.42 3.01
C ALA A 57 -7.84 -8.95 4.11
N ALA A 58 -7.30 -9.59 5.14
CA ALA A 58 -8.08 -10.11 6.27
C ALA A 58 -8.86 -9.00 7.01
N LEU A 59 -8.22 -7.84 7.24
CA LEU A 59 -8.87 -6.68 7.86
C LEU A 59 -9.90 -6.02 6.95
N THR A 60 -9.69 -6.02 5.63
CA THR A 60 -10.67 -5.52 4.66
C THR A 60 -11.93 -6.40 4.67
N GLU A 61 -11.75 -7.72 4.67
CA GLU A 61 -12.85 -8.67 4.81
C GLU A 61 -13.61 -8.45 6.13
N ALA A 62 -12.89 -8.30 7.24
CA ALA A 62 -13.50 -8.03 8.54
C ALA A 62 -14.26 -6.70 8.58
N ALA A 63 -13.73 -5.65 7.98
CA ALA A 63 -14.36 -4.34 7.90
C ALA A 63 -15.64 -4.34 7.04
N GLY A 64 -15.71 -5.22 6.03
CA GLY A 64 -16.86 -5.36 5.14
C GLY A 64 -18.07 -6.09 5.75
N ARG A 65 -17.94 -6.67 6.95
CA ARG A 65 -19.05 -7.36 7.62
C ARG A 65 -20.05 -6.35 8.20
N SER A 66 -21.34 -6.69 8.21
CA SER A 66 -22.46 -5.78 8.58
C SER A 66 -22.41 -5.19 10.01
N ARG A 67 -21.51 -5.66 10.86
CA ARG A 67 -21.27 -5.17 12.23
C ARG A 67 -19.76 -5.04 12.50
N SER A 68 -19.00 -4.49 11.57
CA SER A 68 -17.59 -4.19 11.81
C SER A 68 -17.43 -3.16 12.93
N SER A 69 -16.55 -3.45 13.88
CA SER A 69 -16.28 -2.54 15.00
C SER A 69 -15.38 -1.38 14.56
N PRO A 70 -15.51 -0.18 15.17
CA PRO A 70 -14.60 0.94 14.92
C PRO A 70 -13.12 0.58 15.08
N SER A 71 -12.79 -0.34 15.99
CA SER A 71 -11.43 -0.86 16.19
C SER A 71 -10.89 -1.61 14.98
N VAL A 72 -11.72 -2.38 14.26
CA VAL A 72 -11.29 -3.04 13.00
C VAL A 72 -11.00 -2.00 11.91
N ILE A 73 -11.81 -0.94 11.84
CA ILE A 73 -11.61 0.17 10.89
C ILE A 73 -10.29 0.90 11.20
N MET A 74 -9.99 1.17 12.48
CA MET A 74 -8.73 1.79 12.89
C MET A 74 -7.52 0.90 12.58
N ALA A 75 -7.60 -0.41 12.88
CA ALA A 75 -6.54 -1.36 12.56
C ALA A 75 -6.28 -1.44 11.05
N LEU A 76 -7.34 -1.50 10.22
CA LEU A 76 -7.21 -1.49 8.76
C LEU A 76 -6.57 -0.19 8.26
N SER A 77 -6.95 0.95 8.84
CA SER A 77 -6.37 2.25 8.52
C SER A 77 -4.87 2.28 8.84
N ASP A 78 -4.46 1.71 9.97
CA ASP A 78 -3.04 1.67 10.36
C ASP A 78 -2.20 0.78 9.46
N VAL A 79 -2.70 -0.42 9.13
CA VAL A 79 -2.04 -1.34 8.19
C VAL A 79 -1.88 -0.70 6.82
N ARG A 80 -2.90 0.01 6.31
CA ARG A 80 -2.82 0.73 5.04
C ARG A 80 -1.73 1.79 5.05
N ARG A 81 -1.69 2.67 6.07
CA ARG A 81 -0.66 3.70 6.18
C ARG A 81 0.75 3.12 6.21
N ARG A 82 0.97 2.07 6.99
CA ARG A 82 2.30 1.43 7.09
C ARG A 82 2.70 0.74 5.79
N TYR A 83 1.76 0.09 5.12
CA TYR A 83 2.00 -0.51 3.81
C TYR A 83 2.39 0.56 2.79
N ASP A 84 1.68 1.70 2.78
CA ASP A 84 1.98 2.82 1.88
C ASP A 84 3.36 3.42 2.14
N GLN A 85 3.73 3.59 3.41
CA GLN A 85 5.06 4.06 3.81
C GLN A 85 6.16 3.10 3.35
N LEU A 86 5.98 1.79 3.56
CA LEU A 86 6.95 0.78 3.12
C LEU A 86 7.04 0.74 1.58
N MET A 87 5.91 0.71 0.87
CA MET A 87 5.90 0.74 -0.60
C MET A 87 6.59 1.99 -1.14
N SER A 88 6.33 3.16 -0.56
CA SER A 88 7.00 4.41 -0.98
C SER A 88 8.51 4.34 -0.77
N ARG A 89 8.97 3.83 0.39
CA ARG A 89 10.41 3.62 0.66
C ARG A 89 11.04 2.65 -0.33
N VAL A 90 10.36 1.55 -0.65
CA VAL A 90 10.85 0.55 -1.60
C VAL A 90 10.86 1.09 -3.02
N ALA A 91 9.82 1.79 -3.45
CA ALA A 91 9.73 2.41 -4.77
C ALA A 91 10.86 3.44 -5.02
N ALA A 92 11.26 4.18 -3.98
CA ALA A 92 12.36 5.13 -4.03
C ALA A 92 13.76 4.48 -4.01
N ALA A 93 13.86 3.20 -3.67
CA ALA A 93 15.14 2.49 -3.64
C ALA A 93 15.61 2.12 -5.06
N PRO A 94 16.92 2.15 -5.36
CA PRO A 94 17.45 1.71 -6.64
C PRO A 94 17.07 0.26 -6.93
N GLY A 95 16.60 -0.04 -8.14
CA GLY A 95 16.19 -1.39 -8.53
C GLY A 95 14.77 -1.79 -8.10
N SER A 96 13.95 -0.84 -7.65
CA SER A 96 12.53 -1.09 -7.38
C SER A 96 11.80 -1.62 -8.61
N SER A 97 10.83 -2.52 -8.40
CA SER A 97 10.02 -3.09 -9.47
C SER A 97 9.07 -2.04 -10.06
N LEU A 98 8.62 -2.27 -11.30
CA LEU A 98 7.63 -1.40 -11.94
C LEU A 98 6.32 -1.33 -11.14
N GLY A 99 5.89 -2.44 -10.52
CA GLY A 99 4.70 -2.48 -9.67
C GLY A 99 4.84 -1.64 -8.40
N GLN A 100 6.02 -1.64 -7.76
CA GLN A 100 6.29 -0.80 -6.59
C GLN A 100 6.29 0.69 -6.97
N GLN A 101 6.92 1.06 -8.09
CA GLN A 101 6.91 2.42 -8.60
C GLN A 101 5.48 2.88 -8.94
N LEU A 102 4.72 2.02 -9.62
CA LEU A 102 3.33 2.27 -9.99
C LEU A 102 2.45 2.50 -8.76
N TYR A 103 2.57 1.65 -7.74
CA TYR A 103 1.86 1.81 -6.47
C TYR A 103 2.10 3.21 -5.89
N ALA A 104 3.38 3.58 -5.72
CA ALA A 104 3.75 4.84 -5.10
C ALA A 104 3.22 6.03 -5.91
N ALA A 105 3.40 6.01 -7.23
CA ALA A 105 2.93 7.07 -8.13
C ALA A 105 1.41 7.24 -8.07
N ARG A 106 0.63 6.15 -8.15
CA ARG A 106 -0.84 6.26 -8.14
C ARG A 106 -1.37 6.70 -6.78
N ILE A 107 -0.78 6.22 -5.68
CA ILE A 107 -1.21 6.60 -4.32
C ILE A 107 -0.92 8.08 -4.07
N HIS A 108 0.24 8.58 -4.51
CA HIS A 108 0.53 10.01 -4.47
C HIS A 108 -0.47 10.84 -5.30
N ALA A 109 -0.84 10.34 -6.49
CA ALA A 109 -1.88 10.93 -7.33
C ALA A 109 -3.32 10.69 -6.84
N LYS A 110 -3.51 9.95 -5.75
CA LYS A 110 -4.81 9.53 -5.19
C LYS A 110 -5.71 8.76 -6.18
N LEU A 111 -5.10 7.95 -7.04
CA LEU A 111 -5.79 7.14 -8.04
C LEU A 111 -5.97 5.70 -7.57
N SER A 112 -7.16 5.17 -7.82
CA SER A 112 -7.48 3.74 -7.71
C SER A 112 -6.90 2.94 -8.88
N THR A 113 -6.76 1.63 -8.71
CA THR A 113 -6.38 0.72 -9.81
C THR A 113 -7.39 0.77 -10.95
N GLN A 114 -8.69 0.90 -10.66
CA GLN A 114 -9.72 1.04 -11.69
C GLN A 114 -9.55 2.31 -12.54
N GLU A 115 -9.27 3.46 -11.92
CA GLU A 115 -9.06 4.71 -12.66
C GLU A 115 -7.81 4.64 -13.54
N VAL A 116 -6.73 4.06 -13.03
CA VAL A 116 -5.50 3.84 -13.79
C VAL A 116 -5.74 2.89 -14.97
N ALA A 117 -6.45 1.79 -14.74
CA ALA A 117 -6.82 0.82 -15.78
C ALA A 117 -7.62 1.49 -16.90
N ASN A 118 -8.65 2.26 -16.53
CA ASN A 118 -9.48 3.01 -17.48
C ASN A 118 -8.67 4.00 -18.32
N GLY A 119 -7.69 4.69 -17.73
CA GLY A 119 -6.85 5.66 -18.42
C GLY A 119 -5.77 5.06 -19.34
N THR A 120 -5.42 3.78 -19.16
CA THR A 120 -4.31 3.12 -19.86
C THR A 120 -4.75 1.98 -20.78
N GLY A 121 -6.00 1.54 -20.68
CA GLY A 121 -6.48 0.33 -21.35
C GLY A 121 -5.88 -0.96 -20.77
N LEU A 122 -5.27 -0.89 -19.59
CA LEU A 122 -4.84 -2.06 -18.82
C LEU A 122 -6.03 -2.66 -18.07
N ARG A 123 -5.94 -3.94 -17.71
CA ARG A 123 -6.93 -4.57 -16.83
C ARG A 123 -6.66 -4.17 -15.37
N PRO A 124 -7.67 -3.88 -14.54
CA PRO A 124 -7.47 -3.56 -13.13
C PRO A 124 -6.68 -4.64 -12.38
N GLU A 125 -6.98 -5.92 -12.66
CA GLU A 125 -6.35 -7.07 -12.00
C GLU A 125 -4.84 -7.11 -12.24
N LEU A 126 -4.40 -6.74 -13.46
CA LEU A 126 -2.98 -6.65 -13.78
C LEU A 126 -2.26 -5.65 -12.86
N LEU A 127 -2.90 -4.53 -12.51
CA LEU A 127 -2.25 -3.54 -11.64
C LEU A 127 -2.10 -4.09 -10.22
N ASP A 128 -3.12 -4.77 -9.71
CA ASP A 128 -3.05 -5.44 -8.41
C ASP A 128 -1.97 -6.53 -8.40
N ASP A 129 -1.84 -7.30 -9.49
CA ASP A 129 -0.83 -8.35 -9.66
C ASP A 129 0.59 -7.78 -9.71
N LEU A 130 0.82 -6.71 -10.47
CA LEU A 130 2.12 -6.03 -10.53
C LEU A 130 2.51 -5.45 -9.17
N GLU A 131 1.58 -4.82 -8.48
CA GLU A 131 1.78 -4.32 -7.12
C GLU A 131 1.95 -5.45 -6.09
N ALA A 132 1.51 -6.66 -6.44
CA ALA A 132 1.76 -7.87 -5.68
C ALA A 132 3.16 -8.45 -5.88
N GLY A 133 3.88 -8.00 -6.91
CA GLY A 133 5.23 -8.44 -7.28
C GLY A 133 5.26 -9.28 -8.55
N GLU A 134 4.17 -9.39 -9.31
CA GLU A 134 4.17 -10.06 -10.60
C GLU A 134 5.08 -9.35 -11.61
N ILE A 135 5.69 -10.15 -12.50
CA ILE A 135 6.59 -9.63 -13.52
C ILE A 135 5.76 -9.35 -14.77
N PRO A 136 5.68 -8.09 -15.25
CA PRO A 136 4.92 -7.76 -16.45
C PRO A 136 5.56 -8.38 -17.69
N THR A 137 4.74 -8.65 -18.70
CA THR A 137 5.22 -8.86 -20.07
C THR A 137 5.89 -7.59 -20.62
N HIS A 138 6.63 -7.71 -21.72
CA HIS A 138 7.29 -6.56 -22.33
C HIS A 138 6.31 -5.45 -22.75
N GLU A 139 5.13 -5.82 -23.25
CA GLU A 139 4.09 -4.86 -23.66
C GLU A 139 3.49 -4.14 -22.45
N GLU A 140 3.16 -4.88 -21.39
CA GLU A 140 2.62 -4.31 -20.15
C GLU A 140 3.65 -3.39 -19.49
N ALA A 141 4.92 -3.79 -19.47
CA ALA A 141 6.00 -2.97 -18.95
C ALA A 141 6.13 -1.63 -19.69
N ALA A 142 5.95 -1.61 -21.02
CA ALA A 142 5.97 -0.37 -21.80
C ALA A 142 4.81 0.56 -21.43
N LYS A 143 3.59 0.02 -21.28
CA LYS A 143 2.41 0.80 -20.86
C LYS A 143 2.57 1.37 -19.45
N VAL A 144 3.07 0.57 -18.52
CA VAL A 144 3.33 1.01 -17.12
C VAL A 144 4.41 2.09 -17.06
N LYS A 145 5.50 1.96 -17.84
CA LYS A 145 6.55 2.99 -17.92
C LYS A 145 6.01 4.32 -18.46
N ASN A 146 5.18 4.28 -19.49
CA ASN A 146 4.55 5.49 -20.03
C ASN A 146 3.63 6.15 -19.01
N LEU A 147 2.82 5.37 -18.30
CA LEU A 147 1.99 5.88 -17.21
C LEU A 147 2.82 6.53 -16.09
N LEU A 148 3.91 5.87 -15.67
CA LEU A 148 4.81 6.40 -14.64
C LEU A 148 5.41 7.74 -15.06
N ALA A 149 5.76 7.90 -16.34
CA ALA A 149 6.25 9.17 -16.86
C ALA A 149 5.19 10.28 -16.73
N VAL A 150 3.94 9.99 -17.11
CA VAL A 150 2.81 10.94 -16.99
C VAL A 150 2.55 11.33 -15.53
N LEU A 151 2.50 10.36 -14.63
CA LEU A 151 2.23 10.62 -13.20
C LEU A 151 3.37 11.39 -12.53
N SER A 152 4.62 11.17 -12.96
CA SER A 152 5.78 11.89 -12.44
C SER A 152 5.83 13.34 -12.93
N ASP A 153 5.44 13.60 -14.17
CA ASP A 153 5.36 14.94 -14.74
C ASP A 153 4.34 15.80 -13.99
N VAL A 154 3.16 15.23 -13.72
CA VAL A 154 2.12 15.88 -12.90
C VAL A 154 2.64 16.20 -11.49
N ALA A 155 3.41 15.30 -10.87
CA ALA A 155 3.99 15.54 -9.55
C ALA A 155 5.02 16.67 -9.56
N ALA A 156 5.83 16.79 -10.63
CA ALA A 156 6.82 17.85 -10.79
C ALA A 156 6.16 19.23 -10.98
N ASP A 157 5.04 19.29 -11.70
CA ASP A 157 4.25 20.52 -11.86
C ASP A 157 3.72 21.04 -10.51
N PHE A 158 3.19 20.14 -9.67
CA PHE A 158 2.70 20.52 -8.33
C PHE A 158 3.82 21.04 -7.42
N ALA A 159 4.99 20.40 -7.43
CA ALA A 159 6.15 20.86 -6.66
C ALA A 159 6.60 22.27 -7.11
N THR A 160 6.57 22.53 -8.41
CA THR A 160 6.95 23.84 -8.98
C THR A 160 5.96 24.95 -8.60
N ILE A 161 4.66 24.63 -8.47
CA ILE A 161 3.64 25.59 -8.03
C ILE A 161 3.80 25.96 -6.54
N ASP A 162 4.14 24.99 -5.70
CA ASP A 162 4.28 25.20 -4.26
C ASP A 162 5.49 26.09 -3.93
N ASP A 163 6.64 25.87 -4.60
CA ASP A 163 7.85 26.68 -4.42
C ASP A 163 7.66 28.17 -4.81
N ARG A 164 6.81 28.42 -5.83
CA ARG A 164 6.42 29.78 -6.21
C ARG A 164 5.50 30.46 -5.19
N ARG A 165 4.75 29.71 -4.39
CA ARG A 165 3.88 30.29 -3.33
C ARG A 165 4.66 30.67 -2.08
N VAL A 166 5.73 29.94 -1.75
CA VAL A 166 6.57 30.23 -0.59
C VAL A 166 7.48 31.45 -0.83
N SER A 167 7.85 31.73 -2.07
CA SER A 167 8.75 32.85 -2.42
C SER A 167 8.09 34.25 -2.46
N VAL A 168 6.79 34.38 -2.15
CA VAL A 168 6.04 35.66 -2.23
C VAL A 168 5.52 36.10 -0.84
N SER A 169 6.15 35.67 0.25
CA SER A 169 5.87 36.12 1.63
C SER A 169 7.12 36.67 2.28
#